data_AF-A0ABD1N8X4-F1
#
_entry.id   AF-A0ABD1N8X4-F1
#
_cell.length_a   1.000
_cell.length_b   1.000
_cell.length_c   1.000
_cell.angle_alpha   90.00
_cell.angle_beta   90.00
_cell.angle_gamma   90.00
#
_symmetry.space_group_name_H-M   'P 1'
#
loop_
_entity.id
_entity.type
_entity.pdbx_description
1 polymer ?
#
loop_
_entity_poly.entity_id
_entity_poly.type
_entity_poly.pdbx_seq_one_letter_code
_entity_poly.pdbx_strand_id
1 'polypeptide(L)'
;MQGLRGCSKDNAVQLYLSTTTNSSTSASSSSSSAASLSIDVDESTEARISRLISEHPVIIFTRSSCYMCHVMKKLLATINVNPTVIELDNHEIATLPRPTPTPAVFIGGSSIGGLESLVALHVSGHLAPKLVQVSALWV
;
A
#
# COMPACT_ATOMS: atom_id res chain seq x y z
N MET A 1 1.10 5.74 34.23
CA MET A 1 1.06 5.33 32.80
C MET A 1 -0.37 5.45 32.30
N GLN A 2 -0.52 5.86 31.04
CA GLN A 2 -1.76 5.99 30.26
C GLN A 2 -2.53 7.30 30.44
N GLY A 3 -2.70 8.03 29.34
CA GLY A 3 -3.56 9.20 29.27
C GLY A 3 -3.14 10.22 28.21
N LEU A 4 -3.01 9.82 26.94
CA LEU A 4 -3.03 10.79 25.84
C LEU A 4 -4.10 10.37 24.84
N ARG A 5 -5.29 10.95 25.05
CA ARG A 5 -6.41 10.96 24.11
C ARG A 5 -6.81 12.43 23.94
N GLY A 6 -6.85 12.90 22.70
CA GLY A 6 -7.42 14.21 22.38
C GLY A 6 -6.82 14.85 21.13
N CYS A 7 -7.20 14.38 19.94
CA CYS A 7 -7.07 15.21 18.74
C CYS A 7 -8.25 16.19 18.71
N SER A 8 -7.94 17.50 18.75
CA SER A 8 -8.88 18.58 18.56
C SER A 8 -9.02 18.90 17.07
N LYS A 9 -10.21 18.58 16.55
CA LYS A 9 -11.09 19.37 15.67
C LYS A 9 -10.56 20.24 14.49
N ASP A 10 -11.25 20.01 13.37
CA ASP A 10 -11.67 20.94 12.31
C ASP A 10 -10.65 21.33 11.21
N ASN A 11 -10.83 20.76 10.01
CA ASN A 11 -11.27 21.60 8.88
C ASN A 11 -11.92 20.75 7.77
N ALA A 12 -13.18 21.09 7.48
CA ALA A 12 -14.02 20.47 6.48
C ALA A 12 -13.57 20.84 5.06
N VAL A 13 -13.55 19.84 4.16
CA VAL A 13 -13.95 20.05 2.76
C VAL A 13 -15.03 19.01 2.46
N GLN A 14 -16.26 19.51 2.56
CA GLN A 14 -17.50 18.82 2.21
C GLN A 14 -17.70 18.96 0.70
N LEU A 15 -17.79 17.85 -0.02
CA LEU A 15 -18.39 17.83 -1.36
C LEU A 15 -19.53 16.82 -1.35
N TYR A 16 -20.74 17.39 -1.42
CA TYR A 16 -22.00 16.69 -1.34
C TYR A 16 -22.52 16.37 -2.76
N LEU A 17 -22.93 15.11 -2.90
CA LEU A 17 -23.93 14.47 -3.75
C LEU A 17 -24.82 15.31 -4.70
N SER A 18 -25.12 14.75 -5.88
CA SER A 18 -26.46 14.77 -6.53
C SER A 18 -26.64 13.53 -7.45
N THR A 19 -27.43 12.49 -7.10
CA THR A 19 -28.83 12.16 -7.55
C THR A 19 -29.01 12.13 -9.09
N THR A 20 -29.46 11.07 -9.78
CA THR A 20 -30.79 10.39 -9.76
C THR A 20 -30.84 9.34 -10.90
N THR A 21 -31.78 8.38 -10.84
CA THR A 21 -32.60 7.78 -11.93
C THR A 21 -32.58 6.25 -12.06
N ASN A 22 -33.73 5.72 -12.47
CA ASN A 22 -34.32 4.43 -12.16
C ASN A 22 -34.50 3.59 -13.45
N SER A 23 -34.46 2.26 -13.32
CA SER A 23 -35.17 1.22 -14.11
C SER A 23 -34.67 0.72 -15.50
N SER A 24 -34.70 -0.63 -15.62
CA SER A 24 -35.17 -1.46 -16.75
C SER A 24 -34.16 -2.11 -17.73
N THR A 25 -33.99 -3.43 -17.56
CA THR A 25 -34.02 -4.54 -18.56
C THR A 25 -33.59 -4.25 -20.01
N SER A 26 -32.71 -5.03 -20.66
CA SER A 26 -33.02 -6.35 -21.26
C SER A 26 -31.77 -7.03 -21.84
N ALA A 27 -31.85 -8.35 -21.97
CA ALA A 27 -30.84 -9.32 -22.39
C ALA A 27 -30.15 -9.09 -23.75
N SER A 28 -28.91 -9.59 -23.89
CA SER A 28 -28.63 -10.74 -24.76
C SER A 28 -27.18 -11.23 -24.63
N SER A 29 -27.09 -12.54 -24.61
CA SER A 29 -25.95 -13.43 -24.43
C SER A 29 -25.03 -13.50 -25.66
N SER A 30 -23.72 -13.57 -25.42
CA SER A 30 -22.81 -14.33 -26.27
C SER A 30 -21.80 -15.10 -25.39
N SER A 31 -22.06 -16.40 -25.30
CA SER A 31 -21.20 -17.41 -24.70
C SER A 31 -19.94 -17.62 -25.55
N SER A 32 -18.77 -17.55 -24.93
CA SER A 32 -17.61 -18.34 -25.33
C SER A 32 -16.87 -18.81 -24.07
N SER A 33 -16.48 -20.08 -24.11
CA SER A 33 -16.39 -20.98 -22.98
C SER A 33 -15.03 -20.97 -22.27
N ALA A 34 -15.09 -21.41 -21.00
CA ALA A 34 -14.02 -21.88 -20.12
C ALA A 34 -13.08 -20.76 -19.62
N ALA A 35 -13.03 -20.42 -18.33
CA ALA A 35 -13.13 -21.31 -17.19
C ALA A 35 -14.08 -20.74 -16.13
N SER A 36 -14.80 -21.64 -15.46
CA SER A 36 -15.27 -21.40 -14.11
C SER A 36 -14.05 -21.00 -13.26
N LEU A 37 -13.83 -19.71 -13.05
CA LEU A 37 -12.96 -19.25 -11.97
C LEU A 37 -13.79 -19.36 -10.70
N SER A 38 -14.01 -20.58 -10.26
CA SER A 38 -14.34 -20.87 -8.87
C SER A 38 -13.11 -20.46 -8.07
N ILE A 39 -13.01 -19.18 -7.72
CA ILE A 39 -12.11 -18.76 -6.64
C ILE A 39 -12.86 -19.06 -5.36
N ASP A 40 -13.01 -20.35 -5.07
CA ASP A 40 -13.17 -20.81 -3.70
C ASP A 40 -11.76 -21.14 -3.21
N VAL A 41 -10.97 -20.08 -3.08
CA VAL A 41 -9.77 -20.09 -2.27
C VAL A 41 -9.97 -18.96 -1.29
N ASP A 42 -10.07 -19.31 -0.02
CA ASP A 42 -9.76 -18.40 1.06
C ASP A 42 -8.30 -17.96 0.82
N GLU A 43 -8.11 -16.89 0.03
CA GLU A 43 -6.77 -16.37 -0.26
C GLU A 43 -6.22 -15.86 1.06
N SER A 44 -5.32 -16.64 1.67
CA SER A 44 -4.68 -16.30 2.93
C SER A 44 -4.04 -14.90 2.83
N THR A 45 -4.17 -14.12 3.90
CA THR A 45 -3.61 -12.77 4.02
C THR A 45 -2.14 -12.72 3.57
N GLU A 46 -1.34 -13.73 3.91
CA GLU A 46 0.07 -13.84 3.54
C GLU A 46 0.27 -13.92 2.02
N ALA A 47 -0.57 -14.69 1.32
CA ALA A 47 -0.52 -14.84 -0.13
C ALA A 47 -0.86 -13.52 -0.82
N ARG A 48 -1.90 -12.82 -0.33
CA ARG A 48 -2.28 -11.49 -0.81
C ARG A 48 -1.14 -10.47 -0.63
N ILE A 49 -0.51 -10.44 0.54
CA ILE A 49 0.62 -9.54 0.82
C ILE A 49 1.80 -9.85 -0.11
N SER A 50 2.13 -11.13 -0.28
CA SER A 50 3.23 -11.57 -1.15
C SER A 50 3.00 -11.17 -2.61
N ARG A 51 1.76 -11.32 -3.09
CA ARG A 51 1.36 -10.86 -4.43
C ARG A 51 1.56 -9.35 -4.59
N LEU A 52 1.05 -8.56 -3.65
CA LEU A 52 1.19 -7.09 -3.67
C LEU A 52 2.65 -6.63 -3.66
N ILE A 53 3.51 -7.32 -2.91
CA ILE A 53 4.96 -7.06 -2.87
C ILE A 53 5.63 -7.33 -4.22
N SER A 54 5.15 -8.33 -4.96
CA SER A 54 5.69 -8.70 -6.28
C SER A 54 5.15 -7.84 -7.43
N GLU A 55 3.90 -7.39 -7.32
CA GLU A 55 3.21 -6.57 -8.35
C GLU A 55 3.68 -5.12 -8.33
N HIS A 56 4.05 -4.60 -7.16
CA HIS A 56 4.45 -3.21 -7.01
C HIS A 56 5.97 -3.08 -6.78
N PRO A 57 6.68 -2.26 -7.59
CA PRO A 57 8.12 -2.11 -7.43
C PRO A 57 8.49 -1.38 -6.14
N VAL A 58 7.60 -0.52 -5.61
CA VAL A 58 7.75 0.14 -4.31
C VAL A 58 6.40 0.15 -3.59
N ILE A 59 6.36 -0.45 -2.39
CA ILE A 59 5.15 -0.55 -1.58
C ILE A 59 5.44 -0.25 -0.12
N ILE A 60 4.53 0.47 0.53
CA ILE A 60 4.55 0.77 1.97
C ILE A 60 3.32 0.14 2.61
N PHE A 61 3.55 -0.75 3.57
CA PHE A 61 2.51 -1.25 4.46
C PHE A 61 2.49 -0.42 5.74
N THR A 62 1.31 0.05 6.11
CA THR A 62 1.12 0.91 7.27
C THR A 62 -0.08 0.47 8.09
N ARG A 63 -0.12 0.91 9.35
CA ARG A 63 -1.35 0.90 10.14
C ARG A 63 -2.17 2.14 9.81
N SER A 64 -3.48 2.08 10.04
CA SER A 64 -4.33 3.26 9.99
C SER A 64 -3.78 4.36 10.89
N SER A 65 -3.79 5.60 10.40
CA SER A 65 -3.33 6.80 11.12
C SER A 65 -1.84 6.83 11.55
N CYS A 66 -0.93 6.22 10.80
CA CYS A 66 0.50 6.28 11.10
C CYS A 66 1.18 7.56 10.55
N TYR A 67 1.66 8.44 11.44
CA TYR A 67 2.35 9.68 11.04
C TYR A 67 3.66 9.43 10.28
N MET A 68 4.40 8.36 10.63
CA MET A 68 5.66 8.01 9.98
C MET A 68 5.46 7.65 8.50
N CYS A 69 4.30 7.10 8.12
CA CYS A 69 3.98 6.77 6.74
C CYS A 69 3.98 8.02 5.84
N HIS A 70 3.51 9.17 6.37
CA HIS A 70 3.59 10.44 5.64
C HIS A 70 5.03 10.89 5.40
N VAL A 71 5.93 10.66 6.35
CA VAL A 71 7.35 10.99 6.22
C VAL A 71 8.01 10.12 5.14
N MET A 72 7.74 8.81 5.14
CA MET A 72 8.26 7.89 4.13
C MET A 72 7.76 8.23 2.72
N LYS A 73 6.46 8.54 2.58
CA LYS A 73 5.86 9.01 1.32
C LYS A 73 6.56 10.27 0.81
N LYS A 74 6.78 11.25 1.69
CA LYS A 74 7.47 12.50 1.34
C LYS A 74 8.92 12.25 0.91
N LEU A 75 9.65 11.40 1.64
CA LEU A 75 11.03 11.06 1.29
C LEU A 75 11.12 10.40 -0.09
N LEU A 76 10.25 9.43 -0.40
CA LEU A 76 10.22 8.81 -1.72
C LEU A 76 9.79 9.79 -2.82
N ALA A 77 8.90 10.73 -2.52
CA ALA A 77 8.53 11.79 -3.46
C ALA A 77 9.69 12.74 -3.79
N THR A 78 10.64 12.99 -2.86
CA THR A 78 11.82 13.84 -3.14
C THR A 78 12.72 13.27 -4.25
N ILE A 79 12.68 11.96 -4.47
CA ILE A 79 13.41 11.25 -5.51
C ILE A 79 12.51 10.85 -6.68
N ASN A 80 11.35 11.50 -6.83
CA ASN A 80 10.36 11.28 -7.88
C ASN A 80 9.80 9.85 -7.95
N VAL A 81 9.76 9.13 -6.82
CA VAL A 81 9.13 7.81 -6.73
C VAL A 81 7.74 7.93 -6.13
N ASN A 82 6.77 7.27 -6.76
CA ASN A 82 5.40 7.17 -6.26
C ASN A 82 5.15 5.79 -5.64
N PRO A 83 5.21 5.64 -4.30
CA PRO A 83 4.97 4.35 -3.64
C PRO A 83 3.49 4.00 -3.58
N THR A 84 3.16 2.71 -3.75
CA THR A 84 1.86 2.19 -3.38
C THR A 84 1.76 2.12 -1.86
N VAL A 85 0.71 2.66 -1.24
CA VAL A 85 0.50 2.60 0.21
C VAL A 85 -0.73 1.80 0.53
N ILE A 86 -0.57 0.76 1.36
CA ILE A 86 -1.65 -0.15 1.76
C ILE A 86 -1.75 -0.14 3.28
N GLU A 87 -2.96 0.11 3.78
CA GLU A 87 -3.25 -0.03 5.20
C GLU A 87 -3.54 -1.51 5.51
N LEU A 88 -2.91 -2.00 6.57
CA LEU A 88 -3.08 -3.36 7.08
C LEU A 88 -3.56 -3.32 8.53
N ASP A 89 -4.40 -4.29 8.89
CA ASP A 89 -4.82 -4.52 10.26
C ASP A 89 -3.70 -5.15 11.10
N ASN A 90 -3.84 -5.10 12.43
CA ASN A 90 -2.83 -5.63 13.36
C ASN A 90 -2.51 -7.11 13.12
N HIS A 91 -3.51 -7.89 12.69
CA HIS A 91 -3.36 -9.31 12.40
C HIS A 91 -2.59 -9.54 11.09
N GLU A 92 -2.84 -8.72 10.06
CA GLU A 92 -2.16 -8.83 8.76
C GLU A 92 -0.69 -8.37 8.84
N ILE A 93 -0.38 -7.40 9.71
CA ILE A 93 1.00 -6.95 9.93
C ILE A 93 1.86 -8.05 10.54
N ALA A 94 1.28 -8.88 11.40
CA ALA A 94 1.97 -10.04 11.96
C ALA A 94 2.27 -11.12 10.92
N THR A 95 1.53 -11.14 9.80
CA THR A 95 1.74 -12.05 8.66
C THR A 95 2.74 -11.52 7.63
N LEU A 96 3.37 -10.37 7.87
CA LEU A 96 4.42 -9.87 6.97
C LEU A 96 5.61 -10.84 6.95
N PRO A 97 6.29 -11.01 5.80
CA PRO A 97 7.42 -11.95 5.65
C PRO A 97 8.57 -11.73 6.65
N ARG A 98 8.66 -10.53 7.22
CA ARG A 98 9.62 -10.20 8.27
C ARG A 98 8.96 -9.33 9.33
N PRO A 99 9.09 -9.68 10.63
CA PRO A 99 8.63 -8.82 11.71
C PRO A 99 9.40 -7.50 11.63
N THR A 100 8.70 -6.47 11.17
CA THR A 100 9.24 -5.13 10.97
C THR A 100 8.32 -4.13 11.65
N PRO A 101 8.87 -3.09 12.29
CA PRO A 101 8.04 -2.04 12.86
C PRO A 101 7.29 -1.33 11.72
N THR A 102 5.97 -1.20 11.85
CA THR A 102 5.18 -0.41 10.91
C THR A 102 5.48 1.07 11.08
N PRO A 103 5.59 1.85 10.00
CA PRO A 103 5.38 1.46 8.60
C PRO A 103 6.55 0.66 8.02
N ALA A 104 6.26 -0.35 7.20
CA ALA A 104 7.25 -1.21 6.55
C ALA A 104 7.29 -0.93 5.05
N VAL A 105 8.49 -0.75 4.48
CA VAL A 105 8.69 -0.52 3.04
C VAL A 105 9.39 -1.69 2.37
N PHE A 106 8.90 -2.02 1.17
CA PHE A 106 9.45 -3.04 0.30
C PHE A 106 9.79 -2.43 -1.06
N ILE A 107 10.94 -2.81 -1.60
CA ILE A 107 11.43 -2.35 -2.90
C ILE A 107 11.86 -3.57 -3.71
N GLY A 108 11.23 -3.79 -4.87
CA GLY A 108 11.47 -4.93 -5.76
C GLY A 108 11.36 -6.28 -5.05
N GLY A 109 10.30 -6.49 -4.29
CA GLY A 109 10.10 -7.73 -3.54
C GLY A 109 10.86 -7.82 -2.21
N SER A 110 11.85 -6.97 -1.96
CA SER A 110 12.73 -7.07 -0.79
C SER A 110 12.29 -6.13 0.34
N SER A 111 12.26 -6.64 1.58
CA SER A 111 11.99 -5.83 2.78
C SER A 111 13.17 -4.92 3.10
N ILE A 112 12.92 -3.61 3.15
CA ILE A 112 13.90 -2.60 3.55
C ILE A 112 13.81 -2.30 5.06
N GLY A 113 12.61 -2.42 5.62
CA GLY A 113 12.32 -2.13 7.02
C GLY A 113 11.48 -0.87 7.19
N GLY A 114 11.75 -0.11 8.25
CA GLY A 114 10.98 1.10 8.59
C GLY A 114 11.56 2.40 8.06
N LEU A 115 11.11 3.52 8.62
CA LEU A 115 11.59 4.85 8.28
C LEU A 115 13.11 5.00 8.44
N GLU A 116 13.68 4.52 9.54
CA GLU A 116 15.12 4.66 9.82
C GLU A 116 15.98 3.97 8.75
N SER A 117 15.63 2.73 8.38
CA SER A 117 16.30 2.00 7.30
C SER A 117 16.19 2.71 5.96
N LEU A 118 15.01 3.27 5.66
CA LEU A 118 14.79 4.00 4.41
C LEU A 118 15.62 5.30 4.36
N VAL A 119 15.68 6.04 5.47
CA VAL A 119 16.52 7.24 5.60
C VAL A 119 18.00 6.86 5.48
N ALA A 120 18.45 5.80 6.14
CA ALA A 120 19.82 5.32 6.05
C ALA A 120 20.21 4.95 4.60
N LEU A 121 19.32 4.29 3.84
CA LEU A 121 19.54 4.01 2.41
C LEU A 121 19.58 5.28 1.56
N HIS A 122 18.74 6.27 1.88
CA HIS A 122 18.73 7.56 1.17
C HIS A 122 20.03 8.34 1.41
N VAL A 123 20.44 8.50 2.67
CA VAL A 123 21.66 9.23 3.05
C VAL A 123 22.92 8.54 2.55
N SER A 124 22.94 7.21 2.52
CA SER A 124 24.08 6.46 1.97
C SER A 124 24.14 6.46 0.43
N GLY A 125 23.15 7.03 -0.27
CA GLY A 125 23.11 7.09 -1.72
C GLY A 125 22.72 5.79 -2.43
N HIS A 126 22.37 4.73 -1.68
CA HIS A 126 22.03 3.42 -2.25
C HIS A 126 20.56 3.29 -2.67
N LEU A 127 19.70 4.23 -2.26
CA LEU A 127 18.26 4.18 -2.57
C LEU A 127 17.98 4.33 -4.06
N ALA A 128 18.56 5.33 -4.74
CA ALA A 128 18.33 5.56 -6.16
C ALA A 128 18.81 4.38 -7.05
N PRO A 129 20.02 3.83 -6.88
CA PRO A 129 20.45 2.63 -7.60
C PRO A 129 19.50 1.43 -7.42
N LYS A 130 19.00 1.21 -6.19
CA LYS A 130 18.01 0.16 -5.92
C LYS A 130 16.71 0.38 -6.68
N LEU A 131 16.26 1.62 -6.82
CA LEU A 131 15.03 1.96 -7.53
C LEU A 131 15.16 1.80 -9.04
N VAL A 132 16.33 2.12 -9.60
CA VAL A 132 16.65 1.87 -11.01
C VAL A 132 16.66 0.38 -11.32
N GLN A 133 17.23 -0.44 -10.42
CA GLN A 133 17.25 -1.90 -10.57
C GLN A 133 15.84 -2.52 -10.67
N VAL A 134 14.85 -1.91 -10.02
CA VAL A 134 13.47 -2.41 -9.99
C VAL A 134 12.56 -1.64 -10.95
N SER A 135 13.14 -0.85 -11.87
CA SER A 135 12.43 -0.01 -12.84
C SER A 135 11.42 0.97 -12.21
N ALA A 136 11.65 1.38 -10.96
CA ALA A 136 10.82 2.36 -10.26
C ALA A 136 11.26 3.82 -10.50
N LEU A 137 12.45 4.01 -11.09
CA LEU A 137 13.01 5.31 -11.40
C LEU A 137 13.65 5.26 -12.79
N TRP A 138 13.21 6.14 -13.68
CA TRP A 138 13.84 6.33 -14.99
C TRP A 138 14.78 7.53 -14.89
N VAL A 139 16.07 7.29 -15.11
CA VAL A 139 17.15 8.29 -15.20
C VAL A 139 17.57 8.54 -16.64
#